data_AF-A0A0P1F5Q3-F1
#
_entry.id   AF-A0A0P1F5Q3-F1
#
_cell.length_a   1.000
_cell.length_b   1.000
_cell.length_c   1.000
_cell.angle_alpha   90.00
_cell.angle_beta   90.00
_cell.angle_gamma   90.00
#
_symmetry.space_group_name_H-M   'P 1'
#
loop_
_entity.id
_entity.type
_entity.pdbx_description
1 polymer ?
#
loop_
_entity_poly.entity_id
_entity_poly.type
_entity_poly.pdbx_seq_one_letter_code
_entity_poly.pdbx_strand_id
1 'polypeptide(L)'
;MTDATLSSAPPESVSGGALYRLVWKWHFLASLYVLPFMAMLAITGGIYLYKPQIEGWLYADQMYVDVGDAPLPIEDQLSALQEGPGVKRLRGITQFDDPSRSTFVEFNTSDNIRSYAWIDPYTGALLGHVARDETPMRMLKKFHGELLLGKFGTKFVELSAHWAIVMFVTGAYLWWPRGKRSLAKAVQPPRGTPKTRGRSWWRETHLFTGMLATVLVVPILVTGLPWTDVWGGGLSYVQKQTGQSSGSLRFSRKVPGSTTSEGETLAYAEVFAIAEAEGLVAPYEMRPPKNESAAFWLRSASRDRAEQTELIIDQYSGAVLKRHEFGDNPVVARAVSWGISFHQGQMYGWLNLAQNTLAAVLAFVLSLSGFVAWWKRRPAGRLGVPAAPEASLGWGMIALVVVLSVLLPLMGASLILALILDRLLLLVPKRLMR
;
A
#
# COMPACT_ATOMS: atom_id res chain seq x y z
N MET A 1 -16.57 -14.26 70.05
CA MET A 1 -17.25 -13.29 69.15
C MET A 1 -16.36 -12.07 69.02
N THR A 2 -15.63 -11.96 67.92
CA THR A 2 -15.05 -10.71 67.41
C THR A 2 -14.77 -10.97 65.93
N ASP A 3 -15.79 -10.72 65.10
CA ASP A 3 -15.67 -10.78 63.64
C ASP A 3 -14.82 -9.61 63.16
N ALA A 4 -13.73 -9.92 62.48
CA ALA A 4 -12.91 -8.97 61.75
C ALA A 4 -13.52 -8.77 60.36
N THR A 5 -14.36 -7.74 60.21
CA THR A 5 -14.81 -7.28 58.88
C THR A 5 -13.67 -6.54 58.19
N LEU A 6 -12.95 -7.24 57.30
CA LEU A 6 -12.09 -6.63 56.29
C LEU A 6 -12.97 -5.83 55.32
N SER A 7 -13.04 -4.51 55.54
CA SER A 7 -13.63 -3.58 54.59
C SER A 7 -12.71 -3.51 53.36
N SER A 8 -13.04 -4.29 52.33
CA SER A 8 -12.45 -4.12 51.01
C SER A 8 -12.99 -2.82 50.42
N ALA A 9 -12.17 -1.77 50.43
CA ALA A 9 -12.46 -0.55 49.68
C ALA A 9 -12.73 -0.92 48.21
N PRO A 10 -13.81 -0.42 47.60
CA PRO A 10 -14.06 -0.67 46.18
C PRO A 10 -12.89 -0.10 45.36
N PRO A 11 -12.49 -0.76 44.25
CA PRO A 11 -11.43 -0.24 43.41
C PRO A 11 -11.79 1.18 42.94
N GLU A 12 -10.90 2.15 43.19
CA GLU A 12 -11.09 3.53 42.73
C GLU A 12 -11.40 3.53 41.23
N SER A 13 -12.63 3.90 40.87
CA SER A 13 -13.00 4.09 39.48
C SER A 13 -12.09 5.17 38.88
N VAL A 14 -11.32 4.83 37.85
CA VAL A 14 -10.44 5.79 37.16
C VAL A 14 -11.31 6.98 36.71
N SER A 15 -11.08 8.16 37.29
CA SER A 15 -11.85 9.35 36.92
C SER A 15 -11.68 9.65 35.42
N GLY A 16 -12.76 10.09 34.76
CA GLY A 16 -12.73 10.40 33.32
C GLY A 16 -11.65 11.42 32.93
N GLY A 17 -11.20 12.27 33.87
CA GLY A 17 -10.08 13.18 33.69
C GLY A 17 -8.71 12.51 33.69
N ALA A 18 -8.49 11.49 34.53
CA ALA A 18 -7.26 10.70 34.50
C ALA A 18 -7.14 9.92 33.17
N LEU A 19 -8.24 9.35 32.72
CA LEU A 19 -8.34 8.69 31.42
C LEU A 19 -8.02 9.66 30.26
N TYR A 20 -8.55 10.88 30.33
CA TYR A 20 -8.28 11.89 29.30
C TYR A 20 -6.79 12.21 29.17
N ARG A 21 -6.11 12.41 30.31
CA ARG A 21 -4.67 12.67 30.32
C ARG A 21 -3.86 11.52 29.74
N LEU A 22 -4.26 10.28 30.00
CA LEU A 22 -3.61 9.09 29.45
C LEU A 22 -3.74 9.02 27.92
N VAL A 23 -4.96 9.16 27.40
CA VAL A 23 -5.22 9.16 25.94
C VAL A 23 -4.48 10.32 25.27
N TRP A 24 -4.50 11.50 25.89
CA TRP A 24 -3.74 12.65 25.40
C TRP A 24 -2.25 12.31 25.26
N LYS A 25 -1.63 11.82 26.36
CA LYS A 25 -0.21 11.48 26.42
C LYS A 25 0.17 10.51 25.30
N TRP A 26 -0.61 9.44 25.14
CA TRP A 26 -0.32 8.41 24.14
C TRP A 26 -0.60 8.86 22.71
N HIS A 27 -1.69 9.60 22.47
CA HIS A 27 -1.97 10.21 21.15
C HIS A 27 -0.79 11.09 20.71
N PHE A 28 -0.23 11.86 21.64
CA PHE A 28 0.91 12.70 21.34
C PHE A 28 2.22 11.93 21.15
N LEU A 29 2.55 10.99 22.04
CA LEU A 29 3.78 10.18 21.90
C LEU A 29 3.74 9.35 20.60
N ALA A 30 2.59 8.74 20.29
CA ALA A 30 2.37 8.04 19.04
C ALA A 30 2.48 8.98 17.84
N SER A 31 1.98 10.22 17.95
CA SER A 31 2.14 11.20 16.86
C SER A 31 3.60 11.49 16.55
N LEU A 32 4.49 11.61 17.54
CA LEU A 32 5.92 11.85 17.27
C LEU A 32 6.56 10.73 16.45
N TYR A 33 6.11 9.49 16.65
CA TYR A 33 6.50 8.35 15.83
C TYR A 33 5.84 8.41 14.44
N VAL A 34 4.52 8.59 14.36
CA VAL A 34 3.76 8.55 13.09
C VAL A 34 4.13 9.67 12.14
N LEU A 35 4.39 10.89 12.63
CA LEU A 35 4.62 12.09 11.82
C LEU A 35 5.70 11.92 10.73
N PRO A 36 6.94 11.49 11.04
CA PRO A 36 7.98 11.31 10.02
C PRO A 36 7.61 10.24 8.99
N PHE A 37 7.00 9.12 9.42
CA PHE A 37 6.57 8.07 8.49
C PHE A 37 5.41 8.54 7.62
N MET A 38 4.41 9.22 8.17
CA MET A 38 3.29 9.76 7.41
C MET A 38 3.76 10.79 6.37
N ALA A 39 4.69 11.69 6.74
CA ALA A 39 5.28 12.63 5.79
C ALA A 39 6.04 11.91 4.66
N MET A 40 6.85 10.91 5.01
CA MET A 40 7.58 10.09 4.04
C MET A 40 6.63 9.31 3.12
N LEU A 41 5.61 8.66 3.67
CA LEU A 41 4.61 7.89 2.92
C LEU A 41 3.79 8.80 1.99
N ALA A 42 3.45 10.00 2.45
CA ALA A 42 2.74 10.99 1.65
C ALA A 42 3.58 11.44 0.44
N ILE A 43 4.86 11.75 0.65
CA ILE A 43 5.77 12.17 -0.45
C ILE A 43 5.99 11.01 -1.42
N THR A 44 6.39 9.85 -0.91
CA THR A 44 6.75 8.70 -1.74
C THR A 44 5.54 8.10 -2.46
N GLY A 45 4.41 7.99 -1.77
CA GLY A 45 3.14 7.56 -2.35
C GLY A 45 2.61 8.57 -3.37
N GLY A 46 2.69 9.86 -3.05
CA GLY A 46 2.33 10.95 -3.96
C GLY A 46 3.12 10.92 -5.27
N ILE A 47 4.44 10.67 -5.20
CA ILE A 47 5.27 10.48 -6.40
C ILE A 47 4.88 9.18 -7.13
N TYR A 48 4.68 8.08 -6.40
CA TYR A 48 4.39 6.76 -6.98
C TYR A 48 3.02 6.68 -7.70
N LEU A 49 2.04 7.51 -7.32
CA LEU A 49 0.77 7.65 -8.03
C LEU A 49 0.96 8.00 -9.51
N TYR A 50 2.03 8.76 -9.81
CA TYR A 50 2.37 9.19 -11.16
C TYR A 50 3.39 8.27 -11.85
N LYS A 51 3.58 7.03 -11.35
CA LYS A 51 4.51 6.05 -11.95
C LYS A 51 4.36 5.95 -13.48
N PRO A 52 3.16 5.80 -14.09
CA PRO A 52 3.04 5.70 -15.54
C PRO A 52 3.57 6.93 -16.29
N GLN A 53 3.34 8.13 -15.75
CA GLN A 53 3.82 9.38 -16.35
C GLN A 53 5.32 9.55 -16.17
N ILE A 54 5.85 9.23 -14.99
CA ILE A 54 7.27 9.35 -14.69
C ILE A 54 8.08 8.34 -15.50
N GLU A 55 7.62 7.09 -15.58
CA GLU A 55 8.28 6.07 -16.41
C GLU A 55 8.10 6.33 -17.89
N GLY A 56 6.94 6.80 -18.33
CA GLY A 56 6.73 7.20 -19.73
C GLY A 56 7.62 8.36 -20.16
N TRP A 57 8.07 9.20 -19.23
CA TRP A 57 9.10 10.23 -19.48
C TRP A 57 10.52 9.68 -19.39
N LEU A 58 10.84 8.91 -18.34
CA LEU A 58 12.19 8.39 -18.09
C LEU A 58 12.62 7.34 -19.12
N TYR A 59 11.66 6.56 -19.62
CA TYR A 59 11.89 5.46 -20.54
C TYR A 59 11.21 5.67 -21.89
N ALA A 60 10.97 6.93 -22.29
CA ALA A 60 10.25 7.26 -23.52
C ALA A 60 10.86 6.59 -24.74
N ASP A 61 12.18 6.72 -24.91
CA ASP A 61 12.94 6.18 -26.05
C ASP A 61 12.99 4.64 -26.09
N GLN A 62 12.68 3.98 -24.96
CA GLN A 62 12.57 2.53 -24.90
C GLN A 62 11.13 2.04 -25.05
N MET A 63 10.15 2.79 -24.53
CA MET A 63 8.76 2.38 -24.49
C MET A 63 8.01 2.61 -25.80
N TYR A 64 8.49 3.55 -26.61
CA TYR A 64 7.88 3.94 -27.87
C TYR A 64 8.85 3.76 -29.05
N VAL A 65 8.29 3.43 -30.20
CA VAL A 65 9.01 3.19 -31.46
C VAL A 65 8.27 3.85 -32.62
N ASP A 66 9.00 4.10 -33.70
CA ASP A 66 8.39 4.46 -34.98
C ASP A 66 7.71 3.23 -35.58
N VAL A 67 6.49 3.42 -36.09
CA VAL A 67 5.68 2.35 -36.67
C VAL A 67 6.26 1.97 -38.04
N GLY A 68 6.76 0.74 -38.15
CA GLY A 68 7.21 0.16 -39.43
C GLY A 68 6.07 -0.53 -40.20
N ASP A 69 6.44 -1.27 -41.26
CA ASP A 69 5.46 -1.94 -42.14
C ASP A 69 4.70 -3.07 -41.42
N ALA A 70 5.43 -4.05 -40.87
CA ALA A 70 4.86 -5.18 -40.14
C ALA A 70 5.79 -5.59 -38.98
N PRO A 71 5.24 -5.90 -37.79
CA PRO A 71 6.05 -6.38 -36.69
C PRO A 71 6.63 -7.76 -37.02
N LEU A 72 7.88 -7.99 -36.63
CA LEU A 72 8.54 -9.28 -36.68
C LEU A 72 7.81 -10.30 -35.78
N PRO A 73 7.90 -11.61 -36.09
CA PRO A 73 7.49 -12.67 -35.17
C PRO A 73 8.10 -12.45 -33.77
N ILE A 74 7.36 -12.79 -32.71
CA ILE A 74 7.80 -12.56 -31.33
C ILE A 74 9.12 -13.29 -31.05
N GLU A 75 9.30 -14.46 -31.62
CA GLU A 75 10.52 -15.27 -31.55
C GLU A 75 11.73 -14.50 -32.08
N ASP A 76 11.57 -13.86 -33.24
CA ASP A 76 12.63 -13.09 -33.90
C ASP A 76 12.97 -11.84 -33.11
N GLN A 77 11.97 -11.17 -32.51
CA GLN A 77 12.21 -10.03 -31.62
C GLN A 77 13.08 -10.43 -30.43
N LEU A 78 12.85 -11.61 -29.84
CA LEU A 78 13.57 -12.05 -28.65
C LEU A 78 15.03 -12.48 -28.92
N SER A 79 15.43 -12.64 -30.18
CA SER A 79 16.82 -12.99 -30.55
C SER A 79 17.82 -11.96 -30.01
N ALA A 80 17.48 -10.67 -30.02
CA ALA A 80 18.32 -9.58 -29.51
C ALA A 80 18.63 -9.69 -28.01
N LEU A 81 17.81 -10.41 -27.22
CA LEU A 81 18.10 -10.66 -25.81
C LEU A 81 19.16 -11.75 -25.61
N GLN A 82 19.27 -12.70 -26.55
CA GLN A 82 20.27 -13.76 -26.49
C GLN A 82 21.66 -13.19 -26.79
N GLU A 83 21.76 -12.24 -27.72
CA GLU A 83 23.01 -11.57 -28.09
C GLU A 83 23.43 -10.46 -27.10
N GLY A 84 22.50 -9.93 -26.30
CA GLY A 84 22.73 -8.86 -25.34
C GLY A 84 23.06 -9.36 -23.92
N PRO A 85 22.21 -9.10 -22.90
CA PRO A 85 22.52 -9.36 -21.49
C PRO A 85 22.55 -10.86 -21.11
N GLY A 86 22.19 -11.75 -22.04
CA GLY A 86 22.00 -13.18 -21.79
C GLY A 86 20.73 -13.47 -21.00
N VAL A 87 19.97 -14.47 -21.45
CA VAL A 87 18.70 -14.85 -20.82
C VAL A 87 18.82 -16.23 -20.20
N LYS A 88 18.74 -16.31 -18.87
CA LYS A 88 18.58 -17.59 -18.16
C LYS A 88 17.15 -18.09 -18.20
N ARG A 89 16.18 -17.17 -18.11
CA ARG A 89 14.75 -17.51 -18.09
C ARG A 89 13.89 -16.30 -18.45
N LEU A 90 13.01 -16.47 -19.42
CA LEU A 90 11.91 -15.54 -19.66
C LEU A 90 10.87 -15.64 -18.53
N ARG A 91 10.45 -14.48 -18.02
CA ARG A 91 9.52 -14.35 -16.89
C ARG A 91 8.19 -13.75 -17.30
N GLY A 92 8.17 -12.98 -18.38
CA GLY A 92 6.96 -12.46 -19.00
C GLY A 92 7.27 -11.72 -20.30
N ILE A 93 6.35 -11.76 -21.25
CA ILE A 93 6.36 -10.99 -22.49
C ILE A 93 5.04 -10.23 -22.52
N THR A 94 5.09 -8.92 -22.73
CA THR A 94 3.91 -8.06 -22.81
C THR A 94 3.79 -7.43 -24.18
N GLN A 95 2.67 -7.69 -24.85
CA GLN A 95 2.30 -7.10 -26.13
C GLN A 95 1.20 -6.06 -25.92
N PHE A 96 1.33 -4.93 -26.60
CA PHE A 96 0.37 -3.83 -26.59
C PHE A 96 -0.39 -3.80 -27.92
N ASP A 97 -1.61 -3.29 -27.89
CA ASP A 97 -2.45 -3.00 -29.07
C ASP A 97 -2.00 -1.72 -29.80
N ASP A 98 -1.43 -0.77 -29.07
CA ASP A 98 -0.83 0.44 -29.62
C ASP A 98 0.43 0.10 -30.46
N PRO A 99 0.41 0.33 -31.79
CA PRO A 99 1.50 -0.04 -32.69
C PRO A 99 2.78 0.77 -32.45
N SER A 100 2.69 1.89 -31.73
CA SER A 100 3.86 2.71 -31.35
C SER A 100 4.60 2.16 -30.13
N ARG A 101 4.15 1.05 -29.54
CA ARG A 101 4.74 0.48 -28.32
C ARG A 101 5.76 -0.60 -28.63
N SER A 102 6.90 -0.51 -27.97
CA SER A 102 7.89 -1.59 -27.91
C SER A 102 7.33 -2.86 -27.23
N THR A 103 7.83 -4.03 -27.62
CA THR A 103 7.61 -5.28 -26.87
C THR A 103 8.35 -5.21 -25.54
N PHE A 104 7.62 -5.40 -24.43
CA PHE A 104 8.21 -5.37 -23.08
C PHE A 104 8.45 -6.78 -22.56
N VAL A 105 9.69 -7.06 -22.14
CA VAL A 105 10.10 -8.38 -21.68
C VAL A 105 10.61 -8.31 -20.24
N GLU A 106 10.09 -9.20 -19.39
CA GLU A 106 10.65 -9.49 -18.08
C GLU A 106 11.43 -10.81 -18.14
N PHE A 107 12.66 -10.82 -17.65
CA PHE A 107 13.52 -12.00 -17.70
C PHE A 107 14.48 -12.07 -16.50
N ASN A 108 15.12 -13.22 -16.32
CA ASN A 108 16.28 -13.37 -15.46
C ASN A 108 17.53 -13.43 -16.33
N THR A 109 18.54 -12.63 -16.01
CA THR A 109 19.87 -12.72 -16.61
C THR A 109 20.57 -14.03 -16.23
N SER A 110 21.71 -14.31 -16.85
CA SER A 110 22.60 -15.44 -16.49
C SER A 110 22.95 -15.46 -14.99
N ASP A 111 23.19 -14.29 -14.41
CA ASP A 111 23.45 -14.08 -12.97
C ASP A 111 22.19 -14.12 -12.11
N ASN A 112 21.05 -14.52 -12.69
CA ASN A 112 19.75 -14.63 -12.05
C ASN A 112 19.19 -13.30 -11.52
N ILE A 113 19.67 -12.17 -12.08
CA ILE A 113 19.13 -10.83 -11.81
C ILE A 113 17.84 -10.68 -12.61
N ARG A 114 16.76 -10.27 -11.94
CA ARG A 114 15.48 -10.01 -12.61
C ARG A 114 15.56 -8.65 -13.30
N SER A 115 15.35 -8.64 -14.61
CA SER A 115 15.54 -7.47 -15.46
C SER A 115 14.35 -7.25 -16.38
N TYR A 116 14.26 -6.01 -16.88
CA TYR A 116 13.33 -5.58 -17.91
C TYR A 116 14.11 -5.26 -19.18
N ALA A 117 13.50 -5.52 -20.33
CA ALA A 117 13.99 -5.09 -21.62
C ALA A 117 12.84 -4.59 -22.50
N TRP A 118 13.19 -3.71 -23.41
CA TRP A 118 12.29 -3.20 -24.44
C TRP A 118 12.90 -3.50 -25.81
N ILE A 119 12.08 -4.05 -26.69
CA ILE A 119 12.51 -4.48 -28.01
C ILE A 119 11.62 -3.78 -29.03
N ASP A 120 12.24 -3.25 -30.07
CA ASP A 120 11.53 -2.73 -31.23
C ASP A 120 10.88 -3.89 -32.00
N PRO A 121 9.54 -3.94 -32.07
CA PRO A 121 8.84 -5.02 -32.74
C PRO A 121 9.04 -5.03 -34.25
N TYR A 122 9.45 -3.93 -34.88
CA TYR A 122 9.63 -3.83 -36.34
C TYR A 122 11.06 -4.12 -36.79
N THR A 123 12.05 -3.73 -35.97
CA THR A 123 13.48 -3.91 -36.31
C THR A 123 14.16 -5.04 -35.56
N GLY A 124 13.57 -5.52 -34.46
CA GLY A 124 14.19 -6.48 -33.55
C GLY A 124 15.28 -5.86 -32.66
N ALA A 125 15.49 -4.55 -32.71
CA ALA A 125 16.54 -3.89 -31.93
C ALA A 125 16.23 -3.90 -30.42
N LEU A 126 17.24 -4.21 -29.61
CA LEU A 126 17.17 -4.04 -28.15
C LEU A 126 17.31 -2.56 -27.80
N LEU A 127 16.19 -1.90 -27.47
CA LEU A 127 16.13 -0.47 -27.14
C LEU A 127 16.74 -0.15 -25.77
N GLY A 128 16.74 -1.14 -24.88
CA GLY A 128 17.39 -1.02 -23.58
C GLY A 128 17.03 -2.16 -22.66
N HIS A 129 17.81 -2.31 -21.58
CA HIS A 129 17.50 -3.21 -20.48
C HIS A 129 17.93 -2.60 -19.14
N VAL A 130 17.25 -3.00 -18.07
CA VAL A 130 17.54 -2.49 -16.72
C VAL A 130 17.24 -3.57 -15.67
N ALA A 131 18.08 -3.66 -14.64
CA ALA A 131 17.78 -4.49 -13.49
C ALA A 131 16.53 -3.95 -12.79
N ARG A 132 15.52 -4.81 -12.59
CA ARG A 132 14.21 -4.42 -12.06
C ARG A 132 14.33 -3.64 -10.76
N ASP A 133 15.17 -4.12 -9.85
CA ASP A 133 15.32 -3.55 -8.51
C ASP A 133 16.13 -2.25 -8.48
N GLU A 134 16.76 -1.87 -9.58
CA GLU A 134 17.45 -0.58 -9.78
C GLU A 134 16.56 0.48 -10.44
N THR A 135 15.37 0.11 -10.92
CA THR A 135 14.44 1.10 -11.50
C THR A 135 13.97 2.10 -10.42
N PRO A 136 13.94 3.42 -10.70
CA PRO A 136 13.61 4.44 -9.68
C PRO A 136 12.26 4.21 -9.00
N MET A 137 11.23 3.83 -9.76
CA MET A 137 9.91 3.56 -9.20
C MET A 137 9.88 2.28 -8.36
N ARG A 138 10.72 1.28 -8.67
CA ARG A 138 10.84 0.08 -7.83
C ARG A 138 11.53 0.41 -6.51
N MET A 139 12.61 1.21 -6.54
CA MET A 139 13.26 1.69 -5.33
C MET A 139 12.32 2.54 -4.48
N LEU A 140 11.58 3.46 -5.10
CA LEU A 140 10.58 4.30 -4.43
C LEU A 140 9.48 3.45 -3.76
N LYS A 141 8.97 2.42 -4.46
CA LYS A 141 7.99 1.48 -3.88
C LYS A 141 8.55 0.75 -2.66
N LYS A 142 9.79 0.28 -2.73
CA LYS A 142 10.46 -0.37 -1.59
C LYS A 142 10.66 0.62 -0.45
N PHE A 143 11.09 1.84 -0.71
CA PHE A 143 11.22 2.85 0.33
C PHE A 143 9.86 3.18 0.99
N HIS A 144 8.80 3.33 0.19
CA HIS A 144 7.44 3.56 0.66
C HIS A 144 6.91 2.43 1.56
N GLY A 145 7.03 1.16 1.14
CA GLY A 145 6.45 0.03 1.87
C GLY A 145 7.34 -0.59 2.95
N GLU A 146 8.65 -0.49 2.81
CA GLU A 146 9.61 -1.24 3.62
C GLU A 146 10.88 -0.45 3.99
N LEU A 147 10.95 0.86 3.73
CA LEU A 147 12.09 1.73 4.04
C LEU A 147 13.44 1.29 3.43
N LEU A 148 13.41 0.44 2.40
CA LEU A 148 14.59 -0.28 1.88
C LEU A 148 15.24 -1.24 2.89
N LEU A 149 14.55 -1.57 3.99
CA LEU A 149 14.99 -2.47 5.05
C LEU A 149 14.31 -3.85 4.97
N GLY A 150 13.60 -4.13 3.87
CA GLY A 150 12.86 -5.38 3.67
C GLY A 150 11.86 -5.66 4.79
N LYS A 151 11.75 -6.93 5.20
CA LYS A 151 10.80 -7.37 6.24
C LYS A 151 10.87 -6.58 7.54
N PHE A 152 12.06 -6.08 7.90
CA PHE A 152 12.22 -5.30 9.11
C PHE A 152 11.52 -3.95 8.98
N GLY A 153 11.71 -3.24 7.86
CA GLY A 153 11.08 -1.94 7.62
C GLY A 153 9.57 -2.02 7.43
N THR A 154 9.05 -3.11 6.85
CA THR A 154 7.60 -3.34 6.76
C THR A 154 6.90 -3.24 8.11
N LYS A 155 7.55 -3.71 9.20
CA LYS A 155 6.98 -3.61 10.56
C LYS A 155 6.86 -2.17 11.06
N PHE A 156 7.81 -1.30 10.72
CA PHE A 156 7.73 0.12 11.09
C PHE A 156 6.64 0.84 10.30
N VAL A 157 6.55 0.58 9.00
CA VAL A 157 5.53 1.17 8.14
C VAL A 157 4.14 0.69 8.57
N GLU A 158 3.96 -0.61 8.82
CA GLU A 158 2.70 -1.18 9.29
C GLU A 158 2.31 -0.65 10.68
N LEU A 159 3.25 -0.59 11.63
CA LEU A 159 3.01 0.01 12.94
C LEU A 159 2.58 1.47 12.81
N SER A 160 3.22 2.23 11.92
CA SER A 160 2.86 3.62 11.63
C SER A 160 1.46 3.74 11.02
N ALA A 161 1.08 2.85 10.10
CA ALA A 161 -0.24 2.81 9.50
C ALA A 161 -1.34 2.49 10.55
N HIS A 162 -1.10 1.49 11.40
CA HIS A 162 -2.02 1.16 12.50
C HIS A 162 -2.21 2.34 13.46
N TRP A 163 -1.12 2.95 13.92
CA TRP A 163 -1.22 4.13 14.76
C TRP A 163 -1.89 5.29 14.03
N ALA A 164 -1.60 5.54 12.75
CA ALA A 164 -2.26 6.58 11.98
C ALA A 164 -3.78 6.43 11.96
N ILE A 165 -4.31 5.22 11.78
CA ILE A 165 -5.75 4.95 11.85
C ILE A 165 -6.31 5.34 13.23
N VAL A 166 -5.66 4.91 14.32
CA VAL A 166 -6.06 5.29 15.68
C VAL A 166 -5.99 6.80 15.88
N MET A 167 -4.97 7.45 15.34
CA MET A 167 -4.76 8.89 15.43
C MET A 167 -5.85 9.67 14.69
N PHE A 168 -6.29 9.20 13.52
CA PHE A 168 -7.44 9.78 12.82
C PHE A 168 -8.74 9.59 13.60
N VAL A 169 -9.00 8.39 14.12
CA VAL A 169 -10.21 8.10 14.91
C VAL A 169 -10.25 8.94 16.19
N THR A 170 -9.16 8.94 16.96
CA THR A 170 -9.06 9.72 18.20
C THR A 170 -9.04 11.22 17.92
N GLY A 171 -8.37 11.66 16.86
CA GLY A 171 -8.36 13.05 16.39
C GLY A 171 -9.76 13.54 16.01
N ALA A 172 -10.51 12.77 15.22
CA ALA A 172 -11.89 13.07 14.85
C ALA A 172 -12.80 13.15 16.09
N TYR A 173 -12.66 12.22 17.03
CA TYR A 173 -13.41 12.26 18.29
C TYR A 173 -13.09 13.49 19.15
N LEU A 174 -11.81 13.86 19.26
CA LEU A 174 -11.36 15.01 20.04
C LEU A 174 -11.79 16.32 19.38
N TRP A 175 -11.76 16.39 18.05
CA TRP A 175 -12.17 17.55 17.28
C TRP A 175 -13.70 17.71 17.21
N TRP A 176 -14.46 16.62 17.28
CA TRP A 176 -15.91 16.62 17.06
C TRP A 176 -16.63 17.76 17.79
N PRO A 177 -17.44 18.58 17.08
CA PRO A 177 -18.11 19.72 17.68
C PRO A 177 -19.04 19.27 18.81
N ARG A 178 -18.92 19.90 19.98
CA ARG A 178 -19.78 19.67 21.15
C ARG A 178 -20.40 20.98 21.62
N GLY A 179 -21.60 20.91 22.20
CA GLY A 179 -22.33 22.07 22.68
C GLY A 179 -22.73 23.03 21.55
N LYS A 180 -22.43 24.33 21.70
CA LYS A 180 -22.86 25.40 20.77
C LYS A 180 -22.01 25.53 19.49
N ARG A 181 -21.00 24.67 19.28
CA ARG A 181 -20.18 24.71 18.05
C ARG A 181 -20.89 23.94 16.94
N SER A 182 -21.12 24.58 15.79
CA SER A 182 -21.67 23.93 14.61
C SER A 182 -20.57 23.29 13.75
N LEU A 183 -20.91 22.23 13.02
CA LEU A 183 -20.03 21.59 12.03
C LEU A 183 -19.50 22.61 11.01
N ALA A 184 -20.36 23.54 10.57
CA ALA A 184 -20.01 24.61 9.63
C ALA A 184 -18.91 25.56 10.16
N LYS A 185 -18.86 25.82 11.47
CA LYS A 185 -17.75 26.58 12.08
C LYS A 185 -16.49 25.73 12.24
N ALA A 186 -16.65 24.42 12.36
CA ALA A 186 -15.57 23.50 12.62
C ALA A 186 -14.79 23.16 11.34
N VAL A 187 -15.42 23.22 10.16
CA VAL A 187 -14.81 23.03 8.82
C VAL A 187 -14.30 24.33 8.18
N GLN A 188 -14.23 25.44 8.91
CA GLN A 188 -13.74 26.69 8.32
C GLN A 188 -12.23 26.63 8.11
N PRO A 189 -11.73 27.11 6.95
CA PRO A 189 -10.31 27.20 6.71
C PRO A 189 -9.64 28.17 7.71
N PRO A 190 -8.38 27.93 8.10
CA PRO A 190 -7.66 28.80 9.01
C PRO A 190 -7.55 30.22 8.42
N ARG A 191 -7.91 31.23 9.21
CA ARG A 191 -7.82 32.65 8.80
C ARG A 191 -6.47 33.26 9.21
N GLY A 192 -5.97 34.19 8.40
CA GLY A 192 -4.70 34.87 8.65
C GLY A 192 -3.49 34.04 8.22
N THR A 193 -2.31 34.36 8.75
CA THR A 193 -1.03 33.76 8.33
C THR A 193 -0.25 33.23 9.53
N PRO A 194 0.76 32.36 9.32
CA PRO A 194 1.68 31.95 10.39
C PRO A 194 2.36 33.13 11.08
N LYS A 195 2.64 34.23 10.35
CA LYS A 195 3.27 35.45 10.88
C LYS A 195 2.34 36.21 11.83
N THR A 196 1.06 36.33 11.47
CA THR A 196 0.07 37.13 12.24
C THR A 196 -0.51 36.37 13.43
N ARG A 197 -0.66 35.05 13.32
CA ARG A 197 -1.37 34.23 14.32
C ARG A 197 -0.52 33.17 15.01
N GLY A 198 0.74 33.04 14.61
CA GLY A 198 1.74 32.18 15.26
C GLY A 198 1.25 30.75 15.44
N ARG A 199 1.24 30.27 16.70
CA ARG A 199 0.85 28.89 17.06
C ARG A 199 -0.62 28.58 16.74
N SER A 200 -1.52 29.56 16.91
CA SER A 200 -2.96 29.33 16.73
C SER A 200 -3.30 28.96 15.29
N TRP A 201 -2.60 29.56 14.33
CA TRP A 201 -2.72 29.24 12.91
C TRP A 201 -2.34 27.79 12.62
N TRP A 202 -1.17 27.32 13.08
CA TRP A 202 -0.74 25.94 12.86
C TRP A 202 -1.68 24.91 13.48
N ARG A 203 -2.23 25.21 14.65
CA ARG A 203 -3.28 24.37 15.27
C ARG A 203 -4.55 24.35 14.42
N GLU A 204 -5.02 25.50 13.96
CA GLU A 204 -6.22 25.59 13.10
C GLU A 204 -6.01 24.86 11.77
N THR A 205 -4.83 25.01 11.15
CA THR A 205 -4.44 24.24 9.96
C THR A 205 -4.43 22.74 10.22
N HIS A 206 -3.81 22.28 11.32
CA HIS A 206 -3.77 20.87 11.67
C HIS A 206 -5.18 20.28 11.87
N LEU A 207 -6.05 21.00 12.58
CA LEU A 207 -7.44 20.57 12.77
C LEU A 207 -8.21 20.57 11.45
N PHE A 208 -8.05 21.62 10.64
CA PHE A 208 -8.70 21.76 9.33
C PHE A 208 -8.32 20.62 8.39
N THR A 209 -7.01 20.45 8.17
CA THR A 209 -6.45 19.40 7.34
C THR A 209 -6.78 18.02 7.89
N GLY A 210 -6.79 17.83 9.21
CA GLY A 210 -7.06 16.56 9.85
C GLY A 210 -8.46 16.02 9.54
N MET A 211 -9.48 16.88 9.48
CA MET A 211 -10.82 16.46 9.07
C MET A 211 -10.86 16.00 7.62
N LEU A 212 -10.31 16.80 6.70
CA LEU A 212 -10.31 16.48 5.28
C LEU A 212 -9.51 15.18 5.03
N ALA A 213 -8.36 15.07 5.69
CA ALA A 213 -7.53 13.88 5.66
C ALA A 213 -8.22 12.66 6.28
N THR A 214 -9.11 12.82 7.27
CA THR A 214 -9.87 11.68 7.80
C THR A 214 -10.72 11.03 6.71
N VAL A 215 -11.36 11.83 5.85
CA VAL A 215 -12.20 11.31 4.75
C VAL A 215 -11.36 10.72 3.62
N LEU A 216 -10.22 11.34 3.28
CA LEU A 216 -9.44 10.98 2.09
C LEU A 216 -8.29 10.00 2.35
N VAL A 217 -7.62 10.10 3.51
CA VAL A 217 -6.43 9.31 3.86
C VAL A 217 -6.81 7.99 4.53
N VAL A 218 -7.84 7.95 5.38
CA VAL A 218 -8.23 6.70 6.07
C VAL A 218 -8.61 5.59 5.10
N PRO A 219 -9.41 5.83 4.03
CA PRO A 219 -9.67 4.79 3.03
C PRO A 219 -8.39 4.27 2.38
N ILE A 220 -7.43 5.15 2.07
CA ILE A 220 -6.13 4.76 1.48
C ILE A 220 -5.32 3.91 2.48
N LEU A 221 -5.29 4.27 3.76
CA LEU A 221 -4.62 3.48 4.79
C LEU A 221 -5.25 2.08 4.90
N VAL A 222 -6.58 2.00 4.97
CA VAL A 222 -7.31 0.73 5.07
C VAL A 222 -7.08 -0.15 3.85
N THR A 223 -7.10 0.41 2.64
CA THR A 223 -6.86 -0.35 1.42
C THR A 223 -5.40 -0.76 1.22
N GLY A 224 -4.47 -0.15 1.97
CA GLY A 224 -3.06 -0.55 2.02
C GLY A 224 -2.77 -1.69 3.01
N LEU A 225 -3.62 -1.91 4.03
CA LEU A 225 -3.42 -2.95 5.05
C LEU A 225 -3.29 -4.39 4.49
N PRO A 226 -4.00 -4.81 3.42
CA PRO A 226 -3.82 -6.13 2.83
C PRO A 226 -2.38 -6.45 2.37
N TRP A 227 -1.54 -5.45 2.15
CA TRP A 227 -0.13 -5.64 1.77
C TRP A 227 0.85 -5.69 2.94
N THR A 228 0.38 -5.48 4.17
CA THR A 228 1.25 -5.53 5.34
C THR A 228 1.46 -6.98 5.79
N ASP A 229 2.54 -7.20 6.54
CA ASP A 229 2.90 -8.55 6.93
C ASP A 229 1.94 -9.13 7.98
N VAL A 230 1.59 -8.37 9.03
CA VAL A 230 0.81 -8.90 10.15
C VAL A 230 -0.68 -8.87 9.84
N TRP A 231 -1.21 -7.70 9.49
CA TRP A 231 -2.62 -7.53 9.15
C TRP A 231 -2.95 -8.23 7.83
N GLY A 232 -2.16 -8.02 6.77
CA GLY A 232 -2.35 -8.71 5.49
C GLY A 232 -2.18 -10.23 5.59
N GLY A 233 -1.26 -10.70 6.42
CA GLY A 233 -1.12 -12.13 6.77
C GLY A 233 -2.35 -12.70 7.48
N GLY A 234 -2.91 -11.95 8.45
CA GLY A 234 -4.16 -12.29 9.13
C GLY A 234 -5.36 -12.33 8.20
N LEU A 235 -5.51 -11.32 7.33
CA LEU A 235 -6.55 -11.31 6.29
C LEU A 235 -6.40 -12.52 5.36
N SER A 236 -5.18 -12.80 4.90
CA SER A 236 -4.90 -13.95 4.02
C SER A 236 -5.27 -15.27 4.68
N TYR A 237 -5.01 -15.41 5.98
CA TYR A 237 -5.44 -16.58 6.76
C TYR A 237 -6.96 -16.70 6.77
N VAL A 238 -7.69 -15.63 7.13
CA VAL A 238 -9.16 -15.63 7.15
C VAL A 238 -9.73 -15.93 5.78
N GLN A 239 -9.20 -15.32 4.72
CA GLN A 239 -9.62 -15.59 3.35
C GLN A 239 -9.48 -17.06 2.98
N LYS A 240 -8.36 -17.69 3.38
CA LYS A 240 -8.15 -19.11 3.13
C LYS A 240 -9.15 -20.00 3.88
N GLN A 241 -9.42 -19.70 5.15
CA GLN A 241 -10.36 -20.49 5.96
C GLN A 241 -11.82 -20.33 5.49
N THR A 242 -12.16 -19.19 4.91
CA THR A 242 -13.53 -18.85 4.50
C THR A 242 -13.81 -19.02 3.01
N GLY A 243 -12.84 -19.52 2.23
CA GLY A 243 -12.98 -19.66 0.78
C GLY A 243 -13.04 -18.31 0.04
N GLN A 244 -12.48 -17.25 0.64
CA GLN A 244 -12.52 -15.86 0.16
C GLN A 244 -11.18 -15.40 -0.44
N SER A 245 -10.25 -16.32 -0.70
CA SER A 245 -8.99 -16.05 -1.41
C SER A 245 -9.25 -15.78 -2.89
N SER A 246 -8.38 -14.98 -3.52
CA SER A 246 -8.44 -14.79 -4.97
C SER A 246 -8.21 -16.11 -5.71
N GLY A 247 -8.99 -16.33 -6.77
CA GLY A 247 -8.87 -17.47 -7.66
C GLY A 247 -7.80 -17.32 -8.76
N SER A 248 -7.07 -16.18 -8.78
CA SER A 248 -6.02 -15.89 -9.78
C SER A 248 -5.12 -17.11 -10.04
N LEU A 249 -5.04 -17.49 -11.31
CA LEU A 249 -4.29 -18.63 -11.80
C LEU A 249 -2.78 -18.41 -11.62
N ARG A 250 -2.33 -17.15 -11.62
CA ARG A 250 -0.93 -16.77 -11.40
C ARG A 250 -0.33 -17.32 -10.11
N PHE A 251 -1.12 -17.37 -9.04
CA PHE A 251 -0.67 -17.74 -7.70
C PHE A 251 -1.25 -19.09 -7.24
N SER A 252 -2.10 -19.70 -8.06
CA SER A 252 -2.69 -21.00 -7.75
C SER A 252 -1.65 -22.11 -7.89
N ARG A 253 -1.54 -22.94 -6.84
CA ARG A 253 -0.75 -24.19 -6.89
C ARG A 253 -1.47 -25.32 -7.65
N LYS A 254 -2.75 -25.13 -7.98
CA LYS A 254 -3.61 -26.10 -8.66
C LYS A 254 -4.00 -25.59 -10.05
N VAL A 255 -3.01 -25.20 -10.84
CA VAL A 255 -3.21 -24.94 -12.27
C VAL A 255 -2.92 -26.23 -13.05
N PRO A 256 -3.72 -26.56 -14.06
CA PRO A 256 -3.39 -27.66 -14.97
C PRO A 256 -1.99 -27.48 -15.58
N GLY A 257 -1.24 -28.57 -15.66
CA GLY A 257 -0.01 -28.63 -16.44
C GLY A 257 -0.29 -28.99 -17.89
N SER A 258 0.72 -28.84 -18.74
CA SER A 258 0.63 -29.29 -20.12
C SER A 258 0.70 -30.81 -20.21
N THR A 259 0.03 -31.40 -21.19
CA THR A 259 0.21 -32.81 -21.52
C THR A 259 1.36 -32.93 -22.51
N THR A 260 2.49 -33.51 -22.06
CA THR A 260 3.66 -33.68 -22.91
C THR A 260 3.31 -34.49 -24.16
N SER A 261 3.62 -33.93 -25.32
CA SER A 261 3.49 -34.58 -26.61
C SER A 261 4.86 -34.61 -27.30
N GLU A 262 5.06 -35.48 -28.29
CA GLU A 262 6.29 -35.53 -29.08
C GLU A 262 6.48 -34.32 -30.01
N GLY A 263 5.51 -33.38 -30.04
CA GLY A 263 5.57 -32.16 -30.84
C GLY A 263 6.40 -31.03 -30.20
N GLU A 264 6.80 -30.08 -31.04
CA GLU A 264 7.39 -28.81 -30.58
C GLU A 264 6.37 -28.00 -29.78
N THR A 265 6.86 -27.15 -28.88
CA THR A 265 5.99 -26.21 -28.17
C THR A 265 5.51 -25.11 -29.11
N LEU A 266 4.31 -24.59 -28.87
CA LEU A 266 3.76 -23.47 -29.63
C LEU A 266 4.69 -22.28 -29.68
N ALA A 267 4.70 -21.58 -30.82
CA ALA A 267 5.27 -20.25 -30.90
C ALA A 267 4.51 -19.29 -29.97
N TYR A 268 5.21 -18.34 -29.35
CA TYR A 268 4.64 -17.26 -28.56
C TYR A 268 3.62 -16.43 -29.36
N ALA A 269 3.87 -16.21 -30.66
CA ALA A 269 2.91 -15.52 -31.53
C ALA A 269 1.56 -16.25 -31.58
N GLU A 270 1.56 -17.59 -31.65
CA GLU A 270 0.33 -18.40 -31.62
C GLU A 270 -0.40 -18.28 -30.27
N VAL A 271 0.34 -18.21 -29.16
CA VAL A 271 -0.26 -18.03 -27.83
C VAL A 271 -0.96 -16.67 -27.69
N PHE A 272 -0.40 -15.60 -28.28
CA PHE A 272 -1.07 -14.31 -28.33
C PHE A 272 -2.30 -14.31 -29.26
N ALA A 273 -2.24 -15.01 -30.38
CA ALA A 273 -3.40 -15.20 -31.25
C ALA A 273 -4.55 -15.95 -30.54
N ILE A 274 -4.24 -16.94 -29.70
CA ILE A 274 -5.23 -17.60 -28.84
C ILE A 274 -5.88 -16.60 -27.88
N ALA A 275 -5.11 -15.69 -27.28
CA ALA A 275 -5.65 -14.68 -26.38
C ALA A 275 -6.66 -13.74 -27.06
N GLU A 276 -6.35 -13.32 -28.29
CA GLU A 276 -7.24 -12.49 -29.11
C GLU A 276 -8.51 -13.26 -29.50
N ALA A 277 -8.37 -14.51 -29.95
CA ALA A 277 -9.50 -15.37 -30.30
C ALA A 277 -10.42 -15.66 -29.09
N GLU A 278 -9.85 -15.75 -27.89
CA GLU A 278 -10.56 -15.88 -26.61
C GLU A 278 -11.17 -14.56 -26.10
N GLY A 279 -11.00 -13.46 -26.85
CA GLY A 279 -11.61 -12.16 -26.55
C GLY A 279 -11.01 -11.45 -25.34
N LEU A 280 -9.72 -11.67 -25.04
CA LEU A 280 -9.05 -10.91 -23.99
C LEU A 280 -8.83 -9.46 -24.42
N VAL A 281 -8.80 -8.55 -23.44
CA VAL A 281 -8.50 -7.13 -23.67
C VAL A 281 -6.99 -6.91 -23.57
N ALA A 282 -6.38 -6.28 -24.59
CA ALA A 282 -4.98 -5.89 -24.56
C ALA A 282 -4.70 -4.81 -23.49
N PRO A 283 -3.47 -4.66 -22.97
CA PRO A 283 -2.25 -5.41 -23.31
C PRO A 283 -2.29 -6.87 -22.83
N TYR A 284 -1.60 -7.78 -23.51
CA TYR A 284 -1.48 -9.17 -23.09
C TYR A 284 -0.16 -9.39 -22.34
N GLU A 285 -0.19 -9.93 -21.12
CA GLU A 285 1.03 -10.43 -20.45
C GLU A 285 1.01 -11.96 -20.48
N MET A 286 1.95 -12.55 -21.20
CA MET A 286 2.19 -13.99 -21.25
C MET A 286 3.41 -14.35 -20.41
N ARG A 287 3.39 -15.51 -19.76
CA ARG A 287 4.53 -16.13 -19.07
C ARG A 287 4.81 -17.49 -19.69
N PRO A 288 6.00 -17.68 -20.28
CA PRO A 288 6.37 -18.98 -20.84
C PRO A 288 6.42 -20.09 -19.77
N PRO A 289 6.15 -21.34 -20.18
CA PRO A 289 6.40 -22.54 -19.40
C PRO A 289 7.82 -22.54 -18.83
N LYS A 290 7.95 -23.09 -17.62
CA LYS A 290 9.26 -23.24 -16.95
C LYS A 290 9.96 -24.57 -17.28
N ASN A 291 9.23 -25.51 -17.87
CA ASN A 291 9.64 -26.88 -18.20
C ASN A 291 8.55 -27.57 -19.05
N GLU A 292 8.82 -28.79 -19.52
CA GLU A 292 7.98 -29.60 -20.42
C GLU A 292 6.58 -29.98 -19.87
N SER A 293 6.34 -29.85 -18.56
CA SER A 293 5.04 -30.12 -17.94
C SER A 293 4.27 -28.85 -17.57
N ALA A 294 4.87 -27.67 -17.74
CA ALA A 294 4.21 -26.40 -17.42
C ALA A 294 3.41 -25.87 -18.62
N ALA A 295 2.29 -25.22 -18.33
CA ALA A 295 1.48 -24.51 -19.32
C ALA A 295 1.88 -23.03 -19.39
N PHE A 296 1.52 -22.38 -20.49
CA PHE A 296 1.53 -20.93 -20.58
C PHE A 296 0.52 -20.37 -19.59
N TRP A 297 0.90 -19.29 -18.90
CA TRP A 297 -0.06 -18.43 -18.22
C TRP A 297 -0.13 -17.12 -18.98
N LEU A 298 -1.34 -16.71 -19.36
CA LEU A 298 -1.56 -15.47 -20.09
C LEU A 298 -2.65 -14.66 -19.40
N ARG A 299 -2.58 -13.34 -19.47
CA ARG A 299 -3.66 -12.48 -18.98
C ARG A 299 -3.88 -11.25 -19.83
N SER A 300 -5.09 -10.69 -19.73
CA SER A 300 -5.31 -9.27 -19.94
C SER A 300 -4.61 -8.48 -18.82
N ALA A 301 -3.65 -7.65 -19.21
CA ALA A 301 -2.93 -6.72 -18.35
C ALA A 301 -3.62 -5.35 -18.30
N SER A 302 -4.95 -5.29 -18.53
CA SER A 302 -5.74 -4.06 -18.39
C SER A 302 -5.60 -3.44 -17.00
N ARG A 303 -5.70 -2.10 -16.96
CA ARG A 303 -5.76 -1.33 -15.72
C ARG A 303 -7.13 -1.45 -15.05
N ASP A 304 -8.18 -1.67 -15.83
CA ASP A 304 -9.49 -2.02 -15.27
C ASP A 304 -9.46 -3.46 -14.79
N ARG A 305 -9.84 -3.67 -13.54
CA ARG A 305 -9.89 -5.01 -12.95
C ARG A 305 -10.99 -5.85 -13.57
N ALA A 306 -12.10 -5.25 -13.99
CA ALA A 306 -13.22 -5.97 -14.57
C ALA A 306 -12.86 -6.64 -15.91
N GLU A 307 -11.90 -6.08 -16.64
CA GLU A 307 -11.41 -6.60 -17.92
C GLU A 307 -10.33 -7.68 -17.76
N GLN A 308 -9.81 -7.87 -16.54
CA GLN A 308 -8.74 -8.85 -16.28
C GLN A 308 -9.27 -10.28 -16.37
N THR A 309 -8.84 -10.97 -17.41
CA THR A 309 -9.02 -12.41 -17.62
C THR A 309 -7.65 -13.10 -17.64
N GLU A 310 -7.54 -14.26 -17.00
CA GLU A 310 -6.36 -15.11 -17.00
C GLU A 310 -6.66 -16.45 -17.68
N LEU A 311 -5.73 -16.92 -18.50
CA LEU A 311 -5.78 -18.20 -19.20
C LEU A 311 -4.59 -19.07 -18.79
N ILE A 312 -4.82 -20.38 -18.74
CA ILE A 312 -3.79 -21.42 -18.77
C ILE A 312 -3.91 -22.13 -20.11
N ILE A 313 -2.86 -22.09 -20.91
CA ILE A 313 -2.84 -22.62 -22.28
C ILE A 313 -1.81 -23.74 -22.35
N ASP A 314 -2.24 -24.91 -22.82
CA ASP A 314 -1.36 -26.06 -23.02
C ASP A 314 -0.27 -25.72 -24.04
N GLN A 315 0.99 -26.01 -23.69
CA GLN A 315 2.14 -25.56 -24.48
C GLN A 315 2.35 -26.32 -25.79
N TYR A 316 1.63 -27.43 -26.02
CA TYR A 316 1.78 -28.26 -27.21
C TYR A 316 0.55 -28.20 -28.12
N SER A 317 -0.66 -28.28 -27.53
CA SER A 317 -1.92 -28.36 -28.27
C SER A 317 -2.61 -27.02 -28.49
N GLY A 318 -2.25 -25.99 -27.73
CA GLY A 318 -2.94 -24.69 -27.75
C GLY A 318 -4.30 -24.70 -27.03
N ALA A 319 -4.68 -25.83 -26.42
CA ALA A 319 -5.93 -25.93 -25.70
C ALA A 319 -5.93 -24.99 -24.48
N VAL A 320 -7.00 -24.21 -24.32
CA VAL A 320 -7.26 -23.44 -23.11
C VAL A 320 -7.68 -24.39 -21.99
N LEU A 321 -6.73 -24.72 -21.12
CA LEU A 321 -6.92 -25.64 -20.00
C LEU A 321 -7.74 -25.03 -18.86
N LYS A 322 -7.65 -23.72 -18.70
CA LYS A 322 -8.40 -22.99 -17.68
C LYS A 322 -8.55 -21.52 -18.03
N ARG A 323 -9.74 -20.97 -17.77
CA ARG A 323 -10.05 -19.54 -17.81
C ARG A 323 -10.46 -19.08 -16.41
N HIS A 324 -10.06 -17.87 -16.04
CA HIS A 324 -10.44 -17.23 -14.78
C HIS A 324 -10.64 -15.74 -15.02
N GLU A 325 -11.84 -15.27 -14.73
CA GLU A 325 -12.21 -13.87 -14.89
C GLU A 325 -12.23 -13.14 -13.55
N PHE A 326 -12.25 -11.81 -13.59
CA PHE A 326 -12.35 -11.03 -12.35
C PHE A 326 -13.62 -11.36 -11.56
N GLY A 327 -14.74 -11.59 -12.26
CA GLY A 327 -16.03 -11.94 -11.69
C GLY A 327 -16.03 -13.22 -10.85
N ASP A 328 -15.19 -14.20 -11.21
CA ASP A 328 -15.04 -15.49 -10.54
C ASP A 328 -14.43 -15.38 -9.13
N ASN A 329 -13.82 -14.23 -8.81
CA ASN A 329 -13.27 -14.01 -7.49
C ASN A 329 -14.39 -13.85 -6.43
N PRO A 330 -14.21 -14.44 -5.23
CA PRO A 330 -15.07 -14.19 -4.09
C PRO A 330 -15.15 -12.70 -3.71
N VAL A 331 -16.22 -12.32 -3.01
CA VAL A 331 -16.52 -10.92 -2.67
C VAL A 331 -15.35 -10.20 -1.99
N VAL A 332 -14.71 -10.84 -0.99
CA VAL A 332 -13.58 -10.21 -0.28
C VAL A 332 -12.37 -10.06 -1.20
N ALA A 333 -12.08 -11.04 -2.05
CA ALA A 333 -10.98 -10.94 -3.01
C ALA A 333 -11.21 -9.80 -4.01
N ARG A 334 -12.44 -9.62 -4.51
CA ARG A 334 -12.80 -8.49 -5.37
C ARG A 334 -12.67 -7.16 -4.63
N ALA A 335 -13.16 -7.09 -3.38
CA ALA A 335 -13.05 -5.88 -2.56
C ALA A 335 -11.59 -5.49 -2.32
N VAL A 336 -10.70 -6.46 -2.04
CA VAL A 336 -9.25 -6.20 -1.93
C VAL A 336 -8.69 -5.72 -3.28
N SER A 337 -9.05 -6.35 -4.40
CA SER A 337 -8.57 -5.93 -5.73
C SER A 337 -9.00 -4.50 -6.09
N TRP A 338 -10.25 -4.13 -5.83
CA TRP A 338 -10.71 -2.76 -5.98
C TRP A 338 -10.03 -1.81 -5.01
N GLY A 339 -9.79 -2.24 -3.76
CA GLY A 339 -9.03 -1.47 -2.78
C GLY A 339 -7.61 -1.18 -3.25
N ILE A 340 -6.96 -2.14 -3.90
CA ILE A 340 -5.65 -1.97 -4.55
C ILE A 340 -5.75 -0.90 -5.65
N SER A 341 -6.73 -1.00 -6.56
CA SER A 341 -6.93 0.01 -7.61
C SER A 341 -7.21 1.39 -7.01
N PHE A 342 -8.01 1.48 -5.95
CA PHE A 342 -8.29 2.71 -5.23
C PHE A 342 -7.00 3.30 -4.62
N HIS A 343 -6.20 2.49 -3.94
CA HIS A 343 -4.93 2.91 -3.32
C HIS A 343 -3.94 3.44 -4.36
N GLN A 344 -3.87 2.80 -5.53
CA GLN A 344 -2.98 3.16 -6.62
C GLN A 344 -3.49 4.32 -7.48
N GLY A 345 -4.69 4.86 -7.22
CA GLY A 345 -5.27 5.95 -8.01
C GLY A 345 -5.80 5.51 -9.39
N GLN A 346 -6.21 4.24 -9.52
CA GLN A 346 -6.55 3.61 -10.80
C GLN A 346 -8.01 3.18 -10.90
N MET A 347 -8.82 3.29 -9.85
CA MET A 347 -10.16 2.69 -9.79
C MET A 347 -11.17 3.34 -10.74
N TYR A 348 -11.15 4.66 -10.88
CA TYR A 348 -12.11 5.42 -11.69
C TYR A 348 -11.40 6.56 -12.45
N GLY A 349 -10.21 6.26 -12.98
CA GLY A 349 -9.43 7.16 -13.82
C GLY A 349 -8.82 8.35 -13.07
N TRP A 350 -8.75 9.51 -13.75
CA TRP A 350 -8.05 10.70 -13.27
C TRP A 350 -8.63 11.27 -11.97
N LEU A 351 -9.93 11.08 -11.72
CA LEU A 351 -10.57 11.52 -10.48
C LEU A 351 -9.98 10.80 -9.26
N ASN A 352 -9.69 9.50 -9.37
CA ASN A 352 -9.07 8.75 -8.28
C ASN A 352 -7.61 9.20 -8.07
N LEU A 353 -6.88 9.44 -9.17
CA LEU A 353 -5.55 10.01 -9.12
C LEU A 353 -5.54 11.38 -8.41
N ALA A 354 -6.42 12.30 -8.80
CA ALA A 354 -6.55 13.63 -8.19
C ALA A 354 -6.93 13.55 -6.71
N GLN A 355 -7.87 12.67 -6.35
CA GLN A 355 -8.26 12.42 -4.97
C GLN A 355 -7.07 11.95 -4.13
N ASN A 356 -6.30 10.98 -4.62
CA ASN A 356 -5.17 10.42 -3.88
C ASN A 356 -4.00 11.40 -3.81
N THR A 357 -3.78 12.22 -4.84
CA THR A 357 -2.82 13.33 -4.81
C THR A 357 -3.21 14.35 -3.74
N LEU A 358 -4.49 14.73 -3.67
CA LEU A 358 -4.99 15.61 -2.61
C LEU A 358 -4.80 14.97 -1.23
N ALA A 359 -5.10 13.68 -1.09
CA ALA A 359 -4.89 12.95 0.17
C ALA A 359 -3.41 12.96 0.59
N ALA A 360 -2.47 12.75 -0.34
CA ALA A 360 -1.03 12.83 -0.08
C ALA A 360 -0.61 14.24 0.36
N VAL A 361 -1.07 15.29 -0.32
CA VAL A 361 -0.80 16.68 0.07
C VAL A 361 -1.35 16.98 1.48
N LEU A 362 -2.59 16.58 1.76
CA LEU A 362 -3.22 16.76 3.07
C LEU A 362 -2.46 15.99 4.15
N ALA A 363 -2.05 14.75 3.90
CA ALA A 363 -1.25 13.96 4.84
C ALA A 363 0.09 14.64 5.15
N PHE A 364 0.78 15.18 4.13
CA PHE A 364 2.02 15.92 4.33
C PHE A 364 1.78 17.21 5.15
N VAL A 365 0.78 18.02 4.80
CA VAL A 365 0.43 19.25 5.52
C VAL A 365 0.00 18.95 6.95
N LEU A 366 -0.74 17.86 7.18
CA LEU A 366 -1.16 17.41 8.51
C LEU A 366 0.05 17.09 9.37
N SER A 367 1.02 16.37 8.79
CA SER A 367 2.28 16.03 9.46
C SER A 367 3.09 17.28 9.80
N LEU A 368 3.30 18.16 8.82
CA LEU A 368 4.06 19.39 9.01
C LEU A 368 3.39 20.31 10.05
N SER A 369 2.09 20.52 9.94
CA SER A 369 1.34 21.38 10.86
C SER A 369 1.30 20.83 12.28
N GLY A 370 1.17 19.50 12.44
CA GLY A 370 1.24 18.83 13.74
C GLY A 370 2.60 19.00 14.39
N PHE A 371 3.67 18.78 13.62
CA PHE A 371 5.04 18.98 14.09
C PHE A 371 5.31 20.43 14.50
N VAL A 372 4.97 21.42 13.67
CA VAL A 372 5.21 22.83 13.98
C VAL A 372 4.38 23.31 15.17
N ALA A 373 3.12 22.87 15.28
CA ALA A 373 2.27 23.17 16.43
C ALA A 373 2.86 22.62 17.73
N TRP A 374 3.40 21.38 17.69
CA TRP A 374 4.13 20.81 18.82
C TRP A 374 5.41 21.58 19.13
N TRP A 375 6.25 21.85 18.12
CA TRP A 375 7.53 22.54 18.31
C TRP A 375 7.34 23.86 19.04
N LYS A 376 6.29 24.62 18.70
CA LYS A 376 5.93 25.88 19.36
C LYS A 376 5.32 25.72 20.76
N ARG A 377 4.96 24.51 21.19
CA ARG A 377 4.32 24.20 22.49
C ARG A 377 5.23 23.44 23.46
N ARG A 378 6.34 22.86 22.97
CA ARG A 378 7.25 22.04 23.79
C ARG A 378 7.75 22.81 25.02
N PRO A 379 7.97 22.15 26.17
CA PRO A 379 8.58 22.77 27.34
C PRO A 379 9.95 23.38 27.00
N ALA A 380 10.25 24.56 27.53
CA ALA A 380 11.55 25.19 27.31
C ALA A 380 12.67 24.28 27.84
N GLY A 381 13.67 24.01 26.99
CA GLY A 381 14.84 23.19 27.35
C GLY A 381 14.61 21.68 27.43
N ARG A 382 13.42 21.14 27.11
CA ARG A 382 13.17 19.68 27.11
C ARG A 382 12.28 19.22 25.96
N LEU A 383 12.56 18.03 25.44
CA LEU A 383 11.60 17.28 24.61
C LEU A 383 10.60 16.63 25.57
N GLY A 384 9.34 17.04 25.54
CA GLY A 384 8.34 16.56 26.49
C GLY A 384 6.90 16.70 26.01
N VAL A 385 6.03 15.90 26.61
CA VAL A 385 4.58 15.88 26.38
C VAL A 385 3.97 17.18 26.94
N PRO A 386 3.32 18.02 26.12
CA PRO A 386 2.64 19.22 26.63
C PRO A 386 1.54 18.88 27.65
N ALA A 387 1.25 19.81 28.57
CA ALA A 387 0.16 19.64 29.54
C ALA A 387 -1.18 19.35 28.85
N ALA A 388 -1.87 18.30 29.24
CA ALA A 388 -3.18 17.97 28.71
C ALA A 388 -4.21 19.05 29.13
N PRO A 389 -5.14 19.45 28.24
CA PRO A 389 -6.29 20.26 28.62
C PRO A 389 -7.13 19.58 29.71
N GLU A 390 -7.87 20.37 30.49
CA GLU A 390 -8.88 19.83 31.39
C GLU A 390 -10.09 19.34 30.57
N ALA A 391 -10.26 18.03 30.52
CA ALA A 391 -11.40 17.38 29.89
C ALA A 391 -11.60 15.98 30.48
N SER A 392 -12.79 15.42 30.29
CA SER A 392 -13.13 14.06 30.69
C SER A 392 -13.44 13.20 29.47
N LEU A 393 -12.93 11.97 29.47
CA LEU A 393 -13.21 10.99 28.44
C LEU A 393 -14.25 9.98 28.95
N GLY A 394 -15.22 9.63 28.09
CA GLY A 394 -16.19 8.58 28.38
C GLY A 394 -15.64 7.18 28.07
N TRP A 395 -16.20 6.16 28.71
CA TRP A 395 -15.81 4.75 28.55
C TRP A 395 -15.87 4.24 27.09
N GLY A 396 -16.75 4.82 26.26
CA GLY A 396 -16.86 4.45 24.85
C GLY A 396 -15.55 4.63 24.05
N MET A 397 -14.69 5.60 24.41
CA MET A 397 -13.38 5.74 23.77
C MET A 397 -12.42 4.61 24.16
N ILE A 398 -12.45 4.15 25.42
CA ILE A 398 -11.63 2.99 25.82
C ILE A 398 -12.07 1.77 25.03
N ALA A 399 -13.39 1.51 24.99
CA ALA A 399 -13.93 0.39 24.24
C ALA A 399 -13.49 0.44 22.77
N LEU A 400 -13.54 1.63 22.15
CA LEU A 400 -13.06 1.84 20.78
C LEU A 400 -11.55 1.55 20.62
N VAL A 401 -10.70 2.05 21.51
CA VAL A 401 -9.24 1.80 21.46
C VAL A 401 -8.92 0.32 21.68
N VAL A 402 -9.67 -0.37 22.54
CA VAL A 402 -9.53 -1.82 22.76
C VAL A 402 -9.91 -2.59 21.50
N VAL A 403 -11.06 -2.27 20.88
CA VAL A 403 -11.48 -2.88 19.61
C VAL A 403 -10.42 -2.64 18.52
N LEU A 404 -9.94 -1.41 18.38
CA LEU A 404 -8.87 -1.09 17.42
C LEU A 404 -7.57 -1.83 17.73
N SER A 405 -7.25 -2.08 19.00
CA SER A 405 -6.05 -2.81 19.42
C SER A 405 -6.11 -4.30 19.02
N VAL A 406 -7.31 -4.87 18.97
CA VAL A 406 -7.55 -6.24 18.45
C VAL A 406 -7.48 -6.26 16.93
N LEU A 407 -8.10 -5.28 16.26
CA LEU A 407 -8.12 -5.20 14.80
C LEU A 407 -6.78 -4.78 14.18
N LEU A 408 -5.94 -4.08 14.94
CA LEU A 408 -4.65 -3.53 14.51
C LEU A 408 -3.53 -4.04 15.44
N PRO A 409 -3.11 -5.31 15.28
CA PRO A 409 -2.37 -6.06 16.29
C PRO A 409 -1.00 -5.45 16.64
N LEU A 410 -0.26 -4.87 15.69
CA LEU A 410 1.02 -4.22 16.02
C LEU A 410 0.82 -2.97 16.89
N MET A 411 -0.26 -2.22 16.66
CA MET A 411 -0.58 -1.08 17.53
C MET A 411 -0.97 -1.58 18.91
N GLY A 412 -1.86 -2.57 19.01
CA GLY A 412 -2.24 -3.18 20.30
C GLY A 412 -1.04 -3.71 21.09
N ALA A 413 -0.15 -4.47 20.46
CA ALA A 413 1.07 -4.97 21.06
C ALA A 413 2.01 -3.84 21.51
N SER A 414 2.19 -2.81 20.68
CA SER A 414 3.02 -1.66 21.03
C SER A 414 2.43 -0.85 22.19
N LEU A 415 1.10 -0.71 22.28
CA LEU A 415 0.42 -0.03 23.37
C LEU A 415 0.60 -0.79 24.69
N ILE A 416 0.46 -2.12 24.68
CA ILE A 416 0.72 -2.96 25.85
C ILE A 416 2.16 -2.79 26.33
N LEU A 417 3.14 -2.89 25.43
CA LEU A 417 4.55 -2.70 25.75
C LEU A 417 4.79 -1.32 26.37
N ALA A 418 4.20 -0.29 25.78
CA ALA A 418 4.39 1.07 26.24
C ALA A 418 3.75 1.33 27.62
N LEU A 419 2.61 0.70 27.92
CA LEU A 419 2.00 0.69 29.26
C LEU A 419 2.84 -0.05 30.30
N ILE A 420 3.48 -1.17 29.92
CA ILE A 420 4.42 -1.90 30.79
C ILE A 420 5.63 -1.01 31.11
N LEU A 421 6.23 -0.39 30.10
CA LEU A 421 7.37 0.51 30.30
C LEU A 421 7.02 1.72 31.17
N ASP A 422 5.83 2.32 30.98
CA ASP A 422 5.38 3.44 31.82
C ASP A 422 5.24 3.02 33.30
N ARG A 423 4.73 1.80 33.55
CA ARG A 423 4.65 1.23 34.90
C ARG A 423 6.04 0.99 35.49
N LEU A 424 6.96 0.41 34.73
CA LEU A 424 8.33 0.14 35.19
C LEU A 424 9.10 1.43 35.51
N LEU A 425 8.95 2.47 34.71
CA LEU A 425 9.58 3.77 34.94
C LEU A 425 9.09 4.45 36.23
N LEU A 426 7.83 4.22 36.62
CA LEU A 426 7.29 4.71 37.90
C LEU A 426 7.86 3.96 39.11
N LEU A 427 8.40 2.75 38.91
CA LEU A 427 9.05 1.96 39.96
C LEU A 427 10.53 2.33 40.14
N VAL A 428 11.14 3.06 39.21
CA VAL A 428 12.53 3.52 39.34
C VAL A 428 12.61 4.64 40.38
N PRO A 429 13.41 4.50 41.46
CA PRO A 429 13.58 5.54 42.45
C PRO A 429 14.04 6.86 41.82
N LYS A 430 13.37 7.99 42.14
CA LYS A 430 13.68 9.33 41.61
C LYS A 430 15.14 9.77 41.78
N ARG A 431 15.92 9.10 42.65
CA ARG A 431 17.36 9.34 42.86
C ARG A 431 18.23 8.86 41.71
N LEU A 432 17.76 7.93 40.87
CA LEU A 432 18.49 7.36 39.73
C LEU A 432 18.18 8.05 38.39
N MET A 433 17.26 9.03 38.37
CA MET A 433 16.80 9.72 37.15
C MET A 433 17.35 11.16 37.02
N ARG A 434 18.42 11.52 37.74
CA ARG A 434 19.07 12.83 37.65
C ARG A 434 20.32 12.79 36.78
#